data_AF-A0A9E1MMQ1-F1
#
_entry.id   AF-A0A9E1MMQ1-F1
#
_cell.length_a   1.000
_cell.length_b   1.000
_cell.length_c   1.000
_cell.angle_alpha   90.00
_cell.angle_beta   90.00
_cell.angle_gamma   90.00
#
_symmetry.space_group_name_H-M   'P 1'
#
loop_
_entity.id
_entity.type
_entity.pdbx_description
1 polymer ?
#
loop_
_entity_poly.entity_id
_entity_poly.type
_entity_poly.pdbx_seq_one_letter_code
_entity_poly.pdbx_strand_id
1 'polypeptide(L)'
;MIIYDKVLNPSIYVEIVTGLYYILNADDQYKETKTVLRHNGFNTLNDYALNSLSKVKNPKRKFVLVEFAIYGTNGDMDYICRWCEVPDNVTAEQISEMI
;
A
#
# COMPACT_ATOMS: atom_id res chain seq x y z
N MET A 1 -1.55 10.18 9.84
CA MET A 1 -1.87 11.28 8.90
C MET A 1 -2.05 10.64 7.55
N ILE A 2 -3.19 10.92 6.91
CA ILE A 2 -3.41 10.48 5.54
C ILE A 2 -2.77 11.53 4.64
N ILE A 3 -1.88 11.12 3.74
CA ILE A 3 -1.09 12.06 2.92
C ILE A 3 -1.51 12.09 1.45
N TYR A 4 -2.39 11.18 1.04
CA TYR A 4 -2.95 11.12 -0.30
C TYR A 4 -4.41 10.72 -0.21
N ASP A 5 -5.27 11.43 -0.95
CA ASP A 5 -6.73 11.34 -0.83
C ASP A 5 -7.38 10.44 -1.87
N LYS A 6 -6.63 9.90 -2.83
CA LYS A 6 -7.09 8.88 -3.79
C LYS A 6 -6.54 7.48 -3.45
N VAL A 7 -7.06 6.49 -4.17
CA VAL A 7 -6.66 5.08 -4.05
C VAL A 7 -5.45 4.82 -4.94
N LEU A 8 -4.42 4.20 -4.39
CA LEU A 8 -3.26 3.72 -5.14
C LEU A 8 -3.43 2.27 -5.55
N ASN A 9 -2.88 1.92 -6.72
CA ASN A 9 -2.63 0.52 -7.02
C ASN A 9 -1.38 0.01 -6.26
N PRO A 10 -1.23 -1.31 -6.09
CA PRO A 10 -0.15 -1.88 -5.29
C PRO A 10 1.24 -1.61 -5.87
N SER A 11 1.37 -1.54 -7.20
CA SER A 11 2.65 -1.33 -7.88
C SER A 11 3.21 0.06 -7.61
N ILE A 12 2.35 1.09 -7.72
CA ILE A 12 2.69 2.48 -7.38
C ILE A 12 3.06 2.59 -5.90
N TYR A 13 2.30 1.93 -5.01
CA TYR A 13 2.61 1.93 -3.59
C TYR A 13 4.00 1.35 -3.29
N VAL A 14 4.37 0.21 -3.89
CA VAL A 14 5.72 -0.36 -3.71
C VAL A 14 6.79 0.58 -4.23
N GLU A 15 6.57 1.20 -5.40
CA GLU A 15 7.54 2.14 -5.98
C GLU A 15 7.75 3.37 -5.10
N ILE A 16 6.67 3.94 -4.54
CA ILE A 16 6.76 5.07 -3.58
C ILE A 16 7.58 4.69 -2.34
N VAL A 17 7.35 3.50 -1.79
CA VAL A 17 8.00 3.07 -0.54
C VAL A 17 9.46 2.69 -0.76
N THR A 18 9.75 1.99 -1.85
CA THR A 18 11.06 1.37 -2.10
C THR A 18 11.96 2.20 -3.03
N GLY A 19 11.39 3.10 -3.83
CA GLY A 19 12.08 3.78 -4.93
C GLY A 19 12.37 2.88 -6.14
N LEU A 20 11.77 1.69 -6.20
CA LEU A 20 12.01 0.68 -7.22
C LEU A 20 10.73 0.38 -8.01
N TYR A 21 10.84 0.29 -9.33
CA TYR A 21 9.73 -0.03 -10.21
C TYR A 21 9.39 -1.53 -10.16
N TYR A 22 8.13 -1.86 -9.93
CA TYR A 22 7.61 -3.24 -9.91
C TYR A 22 6.31 -3.37 -10.69
N ILE A 23 6.11 -4.51 -11.35
CA ILE A 23 4.82 -4.89 -11.93
C ILE A 23 4.27 -6.05 -11.09
N LEU A 24 3.28 -5.76 -10.25
CA LEU A 24 2.65 -6.76 -9.40
C LEU A 24 1.51 -7.46 -10.15
N ASN A 25 1.84 -8.56 -10.82
CA ASN A 25 0.87 -9.45 -11.46
C ASN A 25 0.85 -10.81 -10.73
N ALA A 26 0.18 -10.85 -9.58
CA ALA A 26 0.07 -12.02 -8.73
C ALA A 26 -1.39 -12.24 -8.32
N ASP A 27 -1.76 -13.50 -8.11
CA ASP A 27 -3.08 -13.90 -7.64
C ASP A 27 -3.44 -13.25 -6.30
N ASP A 28 -2.45 -13.00 -5.43
CA ASP A 28 -2.64 -12.27 -4.18
C ASP A 28 -1.67 -11.08 -4.16
N GLN A 29 -2.10 -9.96 -4.75
CA GLN A 29 -1.28 -8.75 -4.81
C GLN A 29 -0.95 -8.22 -3.43
N TYR A 30 -1.83 -8.43 -2.44
CA TYR A 30 -1.58 -8.00 -1.07
C TYR A 30 -0.41 -8.78 -0.45
N LYS A 31 -0.43 -10.11 -0.55
CA LYS A 31 0.66 -10.95 -0.06
C LYS A 31 1.98 -10.70 -0.80
N GLU A 32 1.92 -10.51 -2.12
CA GLU A 32 3.12 -10.20 -2.90
C GLU A 32 3.72 -8.84 -2.49
N THR A 33 2.89 -7.81 -2.34
CA THR A 33 3.31 -6.50 -1.85
C THR A 33 4.02 -6.61 -0.50
N LYS A 34 3.46 -7.35 0.47
CA LYS A 34 4.10 -7.55 1.78
C LYS A 34 5.44 -8.28 1.67
N THR A 35 5.54 -9.23 0.75
CA THR A 35 6.78 -9.98 0.49
C THR A 35 7.87 -9.07 -0.07
N VAL A 36 7.55 -8.27 -1.09
CA VAL A 36 8.49 -7.32 -1.69
C VAL A 36 8.96 -6.27 -0.68
N LEU A 37 8.04 -5.68 0.09
CA LEU A 37 8.40 -4.72 1.13
C LEU A 37 9.32 -5.34 2.19
N ARG A 38 9.04 -6.57 2.62
CA ARG A 38 9.89 -7.28 3.59
C ARG A 38 11.28 -7.57 3.04
N HIS A 39 11.39 -8.01 1.79
CA HIS A 39 12.69 -8.25 1.15
C HIS A 39 13.52 -6.97 1.02
N ASN A 40 12.88 -5.81 0.88
CA ASN A 40 13.54 -4.50 0.82
C ASN A 40 13.72 -3.83 2.19
N GLY A 41 13.50 -4.56 3.31
CA GLY A 41 13.78 -4.04 4.66
C GLY A 41 12.65 -3.22 5.31
N PHE A 42 11.46 -3.19 4.72
CA PHE A 42 10.30 -2.42 5.22
C PHE A 42 9.33 -3.27 6.07
N ASN A 43 9.87 -4.18 6.89
CA ASN A 43 9.06 -5.10 7.72
C ASN A 43 8.31 -4.43 8.88
N THR A 44 8.57 -3.16 9.17
CA THR A 44 7.94 -2.38 10.24
C THR A 44 6.73 -1.57 9.78
N LEU A 45 6.52 -1.44 8.46
CA LEU A 45 5.38 -0.73 7.90
C LEU A 45 4.08 -1.49 8.19
N ASN A 46 3.17 -0.82 8.88
CA ASN A 46 1.89 -1.37 9.25
C ASN A 46 0.88 -1.17 8.13
N ASP A 47 -0.11 -2.05 8.12
CA ASP A 47 -1.29 -1.87 7.30
C ASP A 47 -2.54 -2.24 8.11
N TYR A 48 -3.64 -1.56 7.82
CA TYR A 48 -4.87 -1.71 8.57
C TYR A 48 -6.08 -1.82 7.64
N ALA A 49 -7.08 -2.58 8.05
CA ALA A 49 -8.35 -2.67 7.34
C ALA A 49 -9.04 -1.30 7.25
N LEU A 50 -9.88 -1.10 6.23
CA LEU A 50 -10.54 0.17 5.95
C LEU A 50 -11.29 0.76 7.16
N ASN A 51 -11.93 -0.09 7.96
CA ASN A 51 -12.67 0.28 9.16
C ASN A 51 -11.80 0.68 10.37
N SER A 52 -10.48 0.54 10.29
CA SER A 52 -9.54 0.78 11.38
C SER A 52 -9.04 2.24 11.47
N LEU A 53 -9.92 3.21 11.21
CA LEU A 53 -9.58 4.64 11.16
C LEU A 53 -8.92 5.18 12.44
N SER A 54 -9.24 4.62 13.60
CA SER A 54 -8.63 5.01 14.87
C SER A 54 -7.12 4.79 14.91
N LYS A 55 -6.62 3.76 14.20
CA LYS A 55 -5.18 3.48 14.10
C LYS A 55 -4.47 4.42 13.11
N VAL A 56 -5.19 4.86 12.08
CA VAL A 56 -4.67 5.65 10.94
C VAL A 56 -4.64 7.15 11.24
N LYS A 57 -5.49 7.61 12.16
CA LYS A 57 -5.51 8.99 12.70
C LYS A 57 -4.32 9.29 13.64
N ASN A 58 -3.22 8.56 13.54
CA ASN A 58 -1.99 8.83 14.28
C ASN A 58 -1.21 9.98 13.61
N PRO A 59 -0.93 11.11 14.28
CA PRO A 59 -0.20 12.24 13.69
C PRO A 59 1.29 11.93 13.43
N LYS A 60 1.84 10.88 14.04
CA LYS A 60 3.28 10.51 13.92
C LYS A 60 3.58 9.53 12.79
N ARG A 61 2.57 9.13 12.01
CA ARG A 61 2.71 8.14 10.95
C ARG A 61 1.99 8.60 9.71
N LYS A 62 2.49 8.26 8.54
CA LYS A 62 1.89 8.60 7.25
C LYS A 62 1.23 7.37 6.64
N PHE A 63 0.05 7.56 6.07
CA PHE A 63 -0.73 6.49 5.45
C PHE A 63 -1.30 6.90 4.10
N VAL A 64 -1.43 5.93 3.21
CA VAL A 64 -2.13 6.01 1.92
C VAL A 64 -3.16 4.88 1.84
N LEU A 65 -4.15 5.03 0.96
CA LEU A 65 -5.13 3.98 0.68
C LEU A 65 -4.67 3.17 -0.53
N VAL A 66 -4.58 1.84 -0.39
CA VAL A 66 -4.16 0.94 -1.47
C VAL A 66 -5.24 -0.11 -1.69
N GLU A 67 -5.62 -0.32 -2.95
CA GLU A 67 -6.55 -1.37 -3.37
C GLU A 67 -5.76 -2.54 -3.98
N PHE A 68 -6.01 -3.75 -3.48
CA PHE A 68 -5.33 -4.97 -3.89
C PHE A 68 -6.32 -5.92 -4.57
N ALA A 69 -5.99 -6.42 -5.75
CA ALA A 69 -6.69 -7.54 -6.33
C ALA A 69 -6.25 -8.84 -5.63
N ILE A 70 -7.24 -9.66 -5.26
CA ILE A 70 -7.06 -10.98 -4.67
C ILE A 70 -7.93 -11.96 -5.44
N TYR A 71 -7.30 -12.99 -5.98
CA TYR A 71 -7.98 -14.10 -6.64
C TYR A 71 -8.28 -15.17 -5.59
N GLY A 72 -9.57 -15.47 -5.43
CA GLY A 72 -10.03 -16.59 -4.63
C GLY A 72 -9.66 -17.93 -5.26
N THR A 73 -9.75 -19.00 -4.48
CA THR A 73 -9.47 -20.37 -4.93
C THR A 73 -10.36 -20.85 -6.08
N ASN A 74 -11.45 -20.14 -6.34
CA ASN A 74 -12.42 -20.46 -7.38
C ASN A 74 -12.17 -19.70 -8.70
N GLY A 75 -11.11 -18.87 -8.76
CA GLY A 75 -10.81 -17.99 -9.90
C GLY A 75 -11.57 -16.65 -9.88
N ASP A 76 -12.44 -16.44 -8.89
CA ASP A 76 -13.12 -15.16 -8.70
C ASP A 76 -12.13 -14.09 -8.23
N MET A 77 -12.17 -12.93 -8.89
CA MET A 77 -11.37 -11.76 -8.51
C MET A 77 -12.16 -10.90 -7.53
N ASP A 78 -11.57 -10.63 -6.37
CA ASP A 78 -12.07 -9.70 -5.37
C ASP A 78 -11.05 -8.56 -5.15
N TYR A 79 -11.50 -7.47 -4.55
CA TYR A 79 -10.68 -6.30 -4.26
C TYR A 79 -10.77 -5.95 -2.78
N ILE A 80 -9.60 -5.75 -2.15
CA ILE A 80 -9.54 -5.27 -0.77
C ILE A 80 -8.82 -3.93 -0.69
N CYS A 81 -9.39 -3.01 0.08
CA CYS A 81 -8.76 -1.73 0.37
C CYS A 81 -8.13 -1.74 1.77
N ARG A 82 -6.87 -1.31 1.87
CA ARG A 82 -6.15 -1.18 3.14
C ARG A 82 -5.44 0.15 3.26
N TRP A 83 -5.39 0.65 4.49
CA TRP A 83 -4.54 1.77 4.87
C TRP A 83 -3.12 1.26 5.03
N CYS A 84 -2.21 1.68 4.16
CA CYS A 84 -0.81 1.27 4.18
C CYS A 84 0.08 2.39 4.69
N GLU A 85 0.92 2.09 5.67
CA GLU A 85 1.91 3.03 6.20
C GLU A 85 3.00 3.28 5.15
N VAL A 86 3.45 4.53 5.04
CA VAL A 86 4.59 4.91 4.19
C VAL A 86 5.71 5.50 5.05
N PRO A 87 6.97 5.43 4.59
CA PRO A 87 8.09 6.08 5.26
C PRO A 87 7.89 7.59 5.48
N ASP A 88 8.52 8.14 6.51
CA ASP A 88 8.36 9.56 6.88
C ASP A 88 8.90 10.53 5.83
N ASN A 89 9.82 10.10 4.96
CA ASN A 89 10.35 10.90 3.86
C ASN A 89 9.42 10.98 2.65
N VAL A 90 8.36 10.16 2.58
CA VAL A 90 7.37 10.22 1.49
C VAL A 90 6.46 11.45 1.65
N THR A 91 6.25 12.18 0.56
CA THR A 91 5.38 13.37 0.50
C THR A 91 4.20 13.20 -0.46
N ALA A 92 3.19 14.05 -0.33
CA ALA A 92 2.01 14.03 -1.20
C ALA A 92 2.34 14.42 -2.65
N GLU A 93 3.33 15.30 -2.82
CA GLU A 93 3.81 15.76 -4.12
C GLU A 93 4.45 14.62 -4.90
N GLN A 94 5.35 13.85 -4.26
CA GLN A 94 5.97 12.67 -4.88
C GLN A 94 4.93 11.67 -5.38
N ILE A 95 3.87 11.44 -4.59
CA ILE A 95 2.78 10.54 -4.97
C ILE A 95 2.03 11.09 -6.20
N SER A 96 1.79 12.41 -6.24
CA SER A 96 1.03 13.04 -7.32
C SER A 96 1.77 13.05 -8.67
N GLU A 97 3.10 12.96 -8.67
CA GLU A 97 3.92 12.89 -9.89
C GLU A 97 3.92 11.49 -10.54
N MET A 98 3.48 10.46 -9.81
CA MET A 98 3.53 9.07 -10.25
C MET A 98 2.19 8.55 -10.85
N ILE A 99 1.18 9.41 -10.96
CA ILE A 99 -0.21 9.04 -11.26
C ILE A 99 -0.77 9.86 -12.41
#